data_AF-A0A8J6BLM9-F1
#
_entry.id   AF-A0A8J6BLM9-F1
#
_cell.length_a   1.000
_cell.length_b   1.000
_cell.length_c   1.000
_cell.angle_alpha   90.00
_cell.angle_beta   90.00
_cell.angle_gamma   90.00
#
_symmetry.space_group_name_H-M   'P 1'
#
loop_
_entity.id
_entity.type
_entity.pdbx_description
1 polymer ?
#
loop_
_entity_poly.entity_id
_entity_poly.type
_entity_poly.pdbx_seq_one_letter_code
_entity_poly.pdbx_strand_id
1 'polypeptide(L)'
;QVYQVYAKRSPEDVHSILRSLGTDYVILEDSICYERRHGRGCRLRDLLDINNGHIMDGSGYNEPDLTFSPWPRFCDEVKKDSPSYTKFFTRVFKNKTFHVYRLSRKAVVK
;
A
#
# COMPACT_ATOMS: atom_id res chain seq x y z
N GLN A 1 -2.14 -11.39 1.27
CA GLN A 1 -1.69 -10.82 -0.03
C GLN A 1 -2.40 -9.51 -0.38
N VAL A 2 -3.74 -9.43 -0.44
CA VAL A 2 -4.44 -8.20 -0.88
C VAL A 2 -4.14 -6.95 -0.04
N TYR A 3 -4.00 -7.10 1.28
CA TYR A 3 -3.73 -5.97 2.20
C TYR A 3 -2.36 -5.32 2.03
N GLN A 4 -1.47 -5.88 1.19
CA GLN A 4 -0.16 -5.28 0.91
C GLN A 4 -0.27 -3.89 0.24
N VAL A 5 -1.46 -3.51 -0.25
CA VAL A 5 -1.78 -2.13 -0.66
C VAL A 5 -1.64 -1.10 0.48
N TYR A 6 -1.67 -1.53 1.75
CA TYR A 6 -1.49 -0.67 2.92
C TYR A 6 -0.05 -0.72 3.48
N ALA A 7 0.83 -1.52 2.89
CA ALA A 7 2.21 -1.69 3.33
C ALA A 7 3.16 -0.64 2.71
N LYS A 8 4.41 -0.65 3.18
CA LYS A 8 5.54 0.05 2.56
C LYS A 8 6.11 -0.78 1.40
N ARG A 9 5.62 -0.53 0.18
CA ARG A 9 5.92 -1.32 -1.03
C ARG A 9 5.99 -0.40 -2.26
N SER A 10 6.74 -0.81 -3.28
CA SER A 10 6.79 -0.12 -4.57
C SER A 10 5.44 -0.20 -5.30
N PRO A 11 5.11 0.75 -6.19
CA PRO A 11 3.91 0.67 -7.00
C PRO A 11 3.90 -0.56 -7.92
N GLU A 12 5.07 -1.01 -8.39
CA GLU A 12 5.22 -2.22 -9.21
C GLU A 12 4.81 -3.49 -8.45
N ASP A 13 5.29 -3.66 -7.21
CA ASP A 13 4.96 -4.82 -6.38
C ASP A 13 3.46 -4.88 -6.10
N VAL A 14 2.88 -3.75 -5.68
CA VAL A 14 1.45 -3.66 -5.37
C VAL A 14 0.61 -3.94 -6.61
N HIS A 15 0.98 -3.39 -7.76
CA HIS A 15 0.31 -3.66 -9.04
C HIS A 15 0.39 -5.14 -9.40
N SER A 16 1.58 -5.76 -9.26
CA SER A 16 1.78 -7.17 -9.57
C SER A 16 0.94 -8.08 -8.68
N ILE A 17 0.88 -7.81 -7.37
CA ILE A 17 0.03 -8.55 -6.41
C ILE A 17 -1.44 -8.46 -6.83
N LEU A 18 -1.95 -7.26 -7.05
CA LEU A 18 -3.35 -7.06 -7.42
C LEU A 18 -3.69 -7.70 -8.78
N ARG A 19 -2.79 -7.61 -9.75
CA ARG A 19 -2.97 -8.27 -11.05
C ARG A 19 -2.94 -9.79 -10.95
N SER A 20 -2.13 -10.36 -10.08
CA SER A 20 -2.12 -11.81 -9.83
C SER A 20 -3.46 -12.32 -9.27
N LEU A 21 -4.22 -11.44 -8.61
CA LEU A 21 -5.56 -11.70 -8.09
C LEU A 21 -6.69 -11.39 -9.10
N GLY A 22 -6.35 -11.00 -10.34
CA GLY A 22 -7.35 -10.61 -11.34
C GLY A 22 -8.03 -9.25 -11.07
N THR A 23 -7.45 -8.41 -10.21
CA THR A 23 -8.04 -7.12 -9.84
C THR A 23 -7.94 -6.11 -11.00
N ASP A 24 -9.06 -5.45 -11.32
CA ASP A 24 -9.13 -4.30 -12.23
C ASP A 24 -9.25 -2.96 -11.50
N TYR A 25 -9.87 -2.96 -10.31
CA TYR A 25 -10.09 -1.78 -9.48
C TYR A 25 -9.72 -2.08 -8.03
N VAL A 26 -9.08 -1.12 -7.36
CA VAL A 26 -8.77 -1.20 -5.93
C VAL A 26 -9.39 -0.02 -5.21
N ILE A 27 -10.00 -0.30 -4.06
CA ILE A 27 -10.51 0.71 -3.12
C ILE A 27 -9.49 0.83 -1.99
N LEU A 28 -9.03 2.06 -1.73
CA LEU A 28 -8.18 2.39 -0.60
C LEU A 28 -8.97 3.23 0.39
N GLU A 29 -9.12 2.71 1.60
CA GLU A 29 -9.83 3.39 2.68
C GLU A 29 -8.87 4.18 3.58
N ASP A 30 -9.25 5.42 3.88
CA ASP A 30 -8.49 6.30 4.76
C ASP A 30 -8.49 5.79 6.21
N SER A 31 -9.57 5.12 6.63
CA SER A 31 -9.68 4.47 7.95
C SER A 31 -8.59 3.43 8.17
N ILE A 32 -8.18 2.72 7.13
CA ILE A 32 -7.13 1.70 7.18
C ILE A 32 -5.76 2.33 6.96
N CYS A 33 -5.61 3.20 5.95
CA CYS A 33 -4.34 3.87 5.64
C CYS A 33 -3.83 4.69 6.84
N TYR A 34 -4.76 5.33 7.58
CA TYR A 34 -4.46 6.23 8.69
C TYR A 34 -4.95 5.73 10.05
N GLU A 35 -5.07 4.41 10.23
CA GLU A 35 -5.52 3.83 11.50
C GLU A 35 -4.68 4.34 12.69
N ARG A 36 -5.39 4.87 13.69
CA ARG A 36 -4.87 5.51 14.91
C ARG A 36 -5.55 5.04 16.20
N ARG A 37 -6.64 4.26 16.11
CA ARG A 37 -7.38 3.71 17.25
C ARG A 37 -6.55 2.67 18.00
N HIS A 38 -5.74 1.90 17.28
CA HIS A 38 -4.87 0.90 17.87
C HIS A 38 -3.46 1.45 18.08
N GLY A 39 -2.83 1.05 19.20
CA GLY A 39 -1.43 1.34 19.47
C GLY A 39 -0.49 0.68 18.47
N ARG A 40 0.75 1.16 18.43
CA ARG A 40 1.83 0.56 17.64
C ARG A 40 1.98 -0.93 18.00
N GLY A 41 2.03 -1.79 16.99
CA GLY A 41 2.07 -3.25 17.10
C GLY A 41 0.71 -3.92 16.85
N CYS A 42 -0.41 -3.20 16.98
CA CYS A 42 -1.76 -3.76 16.82
C CYS A 42 -2.50 -3.23 15.58
N ARG A 43 -1.92 -2.28 14.82
CA ARG A 43 -2.54 -1.75 13.60
C ARG A 43 -2.29 -2.71 12.44
N LEU A 44 -3.22 -2.82 11.48
CA LEU A 44 -3.00 -3.64 10.29
C LEU A 44 -1.68 -3.31 9.57
N ARG A 45 -1.38 -2.00 9.41
CA ARG A 45 -0.11 -1.54 8.82
C ARG A 45 1.13 -2.04 9.54
N ASP A 46 1.07 -2.22 10.86
CA ASP A 46 2.20 -2.69 11.66
C ASP A 46 2.45 -4.16 11.42
N LEU A 47 1.38 -4.96 11.40
CA LEU A 47 1.45 -6.39 11.10
C LEU A 47 2.01 -6.62 9.68
N LEU A 48 1.63 -5.76 8.73
CA LEU A 48 2.17 -5.81 7.37
C LEU A 48 3.65 -5.41 7.30
N ASP A 49 4.06 -4.39 8.07
CA ASP A 49 5.45 -3.96 8.11
C ASP A 49 6.32 -5.08 8.72
N ILE A 50 5.95 -5.66 9.86
CA ILE A 50 6.65 -6.80 10.48
C ILE A 50 6.71 -8.00 9.53
N ASN A 51 5.59 -8.38 8.91
CA ASN A 51 5.56 -9.51 7.97
C ASN A 51 6.46 -9.28 6.73
N ASN A 52 6.79 -8.03 6.43
CA ASN A 52 7.71 -7.67 5.34
C ASN A 52 9.16 -7.45 5.83
N GLY A 53 9.46 -7.70 7.11
CA GLY A 53 10.78 -7.45 7.71
C GLY A 53 11.06 -5.97 7.95
N HIS A 54 10.03 -5.13 8.05
CA HIS A 54 10.17 -3.69 8.15
C HIS A 54 9.83 -3.13 9.54
N ILE A 55 10.55 -2.08 9.91
CA ILE A 55 10.27 -1.25 11.08
C ILE A 55 8.90 -0.55 10.93
N MET A 56 8.06 -0.72 11.97
CA MET A 56 6.75 -0.08 12.10
C MET A 56 6.87 1.44 12.28
N ASP A 57 5.81 2.17 11.92
CA ASP A 57 5.76 3.62 12.13
C ASP A 57 5.58 4.00 13.61
N GLY A 58 6.22 5.09 14.03
CA GLY A 58 6.09 5.66 15.37
C GLY A 58 7.12 5.15 16.38
N SER A 59 7.18 5.79 17.54
CA SER A 59 8.11 5.44 18.61
C SER A 59 7.75 4.12 19.28
N GLY A 60 8.77 3.36 19.68
CA GLY A 60 8.63 2.10 20.39
C GLY A 60 9.76 1.13 20.09
N TYR A 61 9.75 -0.01 20.76
CA TYR A 61 10.74 -1.07 20.54
C TYR A 61 10.60 -1.69 19.14
N ASN A 62 11.73 -1.90 18.46
CA ASN A 62 11.80 -2.66 17.21
C ASN A 62 12.58 -3.94 17.49
N GLU A 63 12.12 -5.06 16.93
CA GLU A 63 12.91 -6.29 16.93
C GLU A 63 14.23 -6.06 16.18
N PRO A 64 15.36 -6.66 16.63
CA PRO A 64 16.68 -6.36 16.08
C PRO A 64 16.88 -6.73 14.61
N ASP A 65 16.07 -7.62 14.08
CA ASP A 65 16.12 -8.15 12.71
C ASP A 65 15.32 -7.32 11.69
N LEU A 66 14.53 -6.34 12.15
CA LEU A 66 13.74 -5.48 11.27
C LEU A 66 14.57 -4.34 10.68
N THR A 67 14.35 -4.06 9.39
CA THR A 67 15.04 -2.98 8.67
C THR A 67 14.10 -1.84 8.30
N PHE A 68 14.64 -0.68 7.93
CA PHE A 68 13.83 0.35 7.30
C PHE A 68 13.39 -0.10 5.90
N SER A 69 12.12 0.15 5.56
CA SER A 69 11.65 -0.07 4.21
C SER A 69 12.32 0.91 3.24
N PRO A 70 12.82 0.45 2.08
CA PRO A 70 13.30 1.35 1.03
C PRO A 70 12.17 2.13 0.34
N TRP A 71 10.92 1.69 0.53
CA TRP A 71 9.74 2.30 -0.06
C TRP A 71 8.90 3.04 0.98
N PRO A 72 8.29 4.18 0.61
CA PRO A 72 7.26 4.81 1.42
C PRO A 72 5.98 3.97 1.45
N ARG A 73 5.03 4.38 2.30
CA ARG A 73 3.72 3.72 2.40
C ARG A 73 2.92 3.96 1.12
N PHE A 74 2.47 2.89 0.48
CA PHE A 74 1.80 2.97 -0.83
C PHE A 74 0.58 3.89 -0.82
N CYS A 75 -0.26 3.78 0.21
CA CYS A 75 -1.51 4.52 0.29
C CYS A 75 -1.33 6.05 0.41
N ASP A 76 -0.16 6.52 0.86
CA ASP A 76 0.18 7.94 0.90
C ASP A 76 0.69 8.43 -0.44
N GLU A 77 1.56 7.67 -1.09
CA GLU A 77 2.19 8.07 -2.35
C GLU A 77 1.24 8.00 -3.55
N VAL A 78 0.37 6.99 -3.62
CA VAL A 78 -0.55 6.81 -4.76
C VAL A 78 -1.52 8.00 -4.92
N LYS A 79 -1.76 8.75 -3.85
CA LYS A 79 -2.63 9.94 -3.84
C LYS A 79 -1.95 11.18 -4.43
N LYS A 80 -0.62 11.20 -4.52
CA LYS A 80 0.18 12.34 -4.99
C LYS A 80 0.27 12.44 -6.52
N ASP A 81 -0.35 11.49 -7.23
CA ASP A 81 -0.43 11.48 -8.69
C ASP A 81 0.95 11.56 -9.39
N SER A 82 2.00 10.99 -8.77
CA SER A 82 3.34 10.99 -9.35
C SER A 82 3.45 10.01 -10.54
N PRO A 83 4.33 10.26 -11.53
CA PRO A 83 4.44 9.41 -12.73
C PRO A 83 4.70 7.92 -12.43
N SER A 84 5.48 7.63 -11.39
CA SER A 84 5.80 6.26 -10.97
C SER A 84 4.56 5.48 -10.52
N TYR A 85 3.52 6.16 -10.02
CA TYR A 85 2.27 5.56 -9.58
C TYR A 85 1.20 5.61 -10.68
N THR A 86 1.06 6.74 -11.39
CA THR A 86 0.00 6.93 -12.41
C THR A 86 0.16 6.01 -13.62
N LYS A 87 1.38 5.52 -13.89
CA LYS A 87 1.64 4.42 -14.84
C LYS A 87 0.85 3.14 -14.52
N PHE A 88 0.59 2.87 -13.24
CA PHE A 88 -0.04 1.63 -12.78
C PHE A 88 -1.47 1.85 -12.27
N PHE A 89 -1.75 3.02 -11.71
CA PHE A 89 -2.99 3.32 -10.99
C PHE A 89 -3.59 4.64 -11.47
N THR A 90 -4.78 4.58 -12.06
CA THR A 90 -5.55 5.77 -12.45
C THR A 90 -6.65 5.99 -11.44
N ARG A 91 -6.62 7.12 -10.72
CA ARG A 91 -7.71 7.47 -9.79
C ARG A 91 -8.98 7.77 -10.57
N VAL A 92 -10.03 6.97 -10.38
CA VAL A 92 -11.31 7.10 -11.08
C VAL A 92 -12.42 7.67 -10.20
N PHE A 93 -12.24 7.58 -8.88
CA PHE A 93 -13.16 8.15 -7.91
C PHE A 93 -12.40 8.51 -6.63
N LYS A 94 -12.86 9.57 -5.95
CA LYS A 94 -12.48 9.88 -4.58
C LYS A 94 -13.67 10.47 -3.84
N ASN A 95 -13.80 10.16 -2.57
CA ASN A 95 -14.65 10.91 -1.65
C ASN A 95 -13.84 11.26 -0.39
N LYS A 96 -14.52 11.59 0.70
CA LYS A 96 -13.88 11.99 1.97
C LYS A 96 -13.24 10.83 2.74
N THR A 97 -13.51 9.57 2.39
CA THR A 97 -13.12 8.41 3.20
C THR A 97 -12.40 7.31 2.41
N PHE A 98 -12.49 7.32 1.08
CA PHE A 98 -11.82 6.36 0.23
C PHE A 98 -11.54 6.89 -1.18
N HIS A 99 -10.62 6.19 -1.84
CA HIS A 99 -10.21 6.43 -3.21
C HIS A 99 -10.36 5.14 -4.02
N VAL A 100 -10.77 5.26 -5.28
CA VAL A 100 -10.84 4.13 -6.21
C VAL A 100 -9.84 4.34 -7.33
N TYR A 101 -8.99 3.34 -7.55
CA TYR A 101 -8.01 3.32 -8.61
C TYR A 101 -8.29 2.19 -9.58
N ARG A 102 -8.32 2.50 -10.87
CA ARG A 102 -8.27 1.53 -11.95
C ARG A 102 -6.83 1.13 -12.20
N LEU A 103 -6.56 -0.17 -12.33
CA LEU A 103 -5.22 -0.67 -12.62
C LEU A 103 -4.94 -0.64 -14.13
N SER A 104 -3.70 -0.33 -14.52
CA SER A 104 -3.25 -0.53 -15.91
C SER A 104 -3.12 -2.02 -16.21
N ARG A 105 -3.43 -2.45 -17.44
CA ARG A 105 -3.23 -3.85 -17.83
C ARG A 105 -1.75 -4.06 -18.13
N LYS A 106 -1.17 -5.19 -17.70
CA LYS A 106 0.14 -5.59 -18.23
C LYS A 106 -0.06 -5.81 -19.73
N ALA A 107 0.81 -5.23 -20.57
CA ALA A 107 0.79 -5.54 -21.99
C ALA A 107 0.97 -7.07 -22.10
N VAL A 108 0.05 -7.73 -22.79
CA VAL A 108 0.28 -9.13 -23.19
C VAL A 108 1.40 -9.06 -24.21
N VAL A 109 2.61 -9.41 -23.80
CA VAL A 109 3.70 -9.65 -24.73
C VAL A 109 3.24 -10.84 -25.57
N LYS A 110 2.90 -10.57 -26.84
CA LYS A 110 2.62 -11.59 -27.83
C LYS A 110 3.91 -12.27 -28.25
#